data_AF-A0A5N5EDI7-F1
#
_entry.id   AF-A0A5N5EDI7-F1
#
_cell.length_a   1.000
_cell.length_b   1.000
_cell.length_c   1.000
_cell.angle_alpha   90.00
_cell.angle_beta   90.00
_cell.angle_gamma   90.00
#
_symmetry.space_group_name_H-M   'P 1'
#
loop_
_entity.id
_entity.type
_entity.pdbx_description
1 polymer ?
#
loop_
_entity_poly.entity_id
_entity_poly.type
_entity_poly.pdbx_seq_one_letter_code
_entity_poly.pdbx_strand_id
1 'polypeptide(L)'
;MHPKLIQQNVPKKATLTVSRQKAAELIGTADASVQFLLDSGYLPDLDAIRLVTMANYPLLYSDGNYPVLQQALATEIAPEPHLNRTKIGESAEHTDRECVLANQGAWTNFRDSDVLAARFLPVTLRKFTVSVLHVTGILAYNGDRTVYDATLAGRVRELGRPEMNFIDPALSPEDQEIVRTLLTSRSTSNVPGPCGKLKAL
;
A
#
# COMPACT_ATOMS: atom_id res chain seq x y z
N MET A 1 7.53 46.71 -26.58
CA MET A 1 6.89 46.57 -25.24
C MET A 1 6.53 45.11 -25.07
N HIS A 2 7.18 44.40 -24.14
CA HIS A 2 6.83 43.01 -23.81
C HIS A 2 6.04 43.00 -22.50
N PRO A 3 4.86 42.37 -22.45
CA PRO A 3 4.12 42.26 -21.21
C PRO A 3 4.86 41.30 -20.28
N LYS A 4 5.25 41.79 -19.10
CA LYS A 4 5.75 40.96 -17.99
C LYS A 4 4.59 40.10 -17.50
N LEU A 5 4.71 38.78 -17.67
CA LEU A 5 3.88 37.79 -16.99
C LEU A 5 4.10 37.92 -15.48
N ILE A 6 3.07 38.37 -14.77
CA ILE A 6 3.01 38.34 -13.32
C ILE A 6 2.96 36.86 -12.92
N GLN A 7 4.05 36.35 -12.36
CA GLN A 7 4.02 35.08 -11.64
C GLN A 7 3.05 35.26 -10.47
N GLN A 8 1.86 34.68 -10.60
CA GLN A 8 0.94 34.54 -9.50
C GLN A 8 1.60 33.62 -8.48
N ASN A 9 2.14 34.20 -7.40
CA ASN A 9 2.46 33.47 -6.19
C ASN A 9 1.14 32.92 -5.63
N VAL A 10 0.78 31.71 -6.04
CA VAL A 10 -0.28 30.95 -5.37
C VAL A 10 0.15 30.83 -3.91
N PRO A 11 -0.63 31.32 -2.94
CA PRO A 11 -0.25 31.23 -1.54
C PRO A 11 -0.12 29.75 -1.17
N LYS A 12 1.12 29.31 -0.87
CA LYS A 12 1.36 28.02 -0.21
C LYS A 12 0.56 28.03 1.08
N LYS A 13 -0.51 27.26 1.12
CA LYS A 13 -1.29 27.00 2.34
C LYS A 13 -0.28 26.62 3.42
N ALA A 14 -0.19 27.38 4.51
CA ALA A 14 0.73 27.08 5.60
C ALA A 14 0.38 25.69 6.15
N THR A 15 1.19 24.69 5.84
CA THR A 15 1.05 23.34 6.35
C THR A 15 1.72 23.26 7.70
N LEU A 16 0.95 22.87 8.73
CA LEU A 16 1.47 22.68 10.07
C LEU A 16 2.31 21.41 10.05
N THR A 17 3.62 21.53 9.94
CA THR A 17 4.53 20.38 9.90
C THR A 17 4.94 20.00 11.33
N VAL A 18 4.97 18.70 11.63
CA VAL A 18 5.40 18.18 12.94
C VAL A 18 6.75 17.45 12.87
N SER A 19 7.36 17.18 14.02
CA SER A 19 8.55 16.34 14.09
C SER A 19 8.21 14.88 13.75
N ARG A 20 9.22 14.11 13.29
CA ARG A 20 9.07 12.69 12.97
C ARG A 20 8.62 11.86 14.18
N GLN A 21 9.15 12.18 15.36
CA GLN A 21 8.74 11.58 16.63
C GLN A 21 7.26 11.85 16.92
N LYS A 22 6.79 13.08 16.70
CA LYS A 22 5.38 13.42 16.90
C LYS A 22 4.47 12.75 15.87
N ALA A 23 4.93 12.63 14.62
CA ALA A 23 4.22 11.89 13.59
C ALA A 23 4.07 10.41 13.96
N ALA A 24 5.12 9.79 14.50
CA ALA A 24 5.10 8.40 14.96
C ALA A 24 4.06 8.17 16.07
N GLU A 25 4.00 9.08 17.04
CA GLU A 25 2.96 9.07 18.08
C GLU A 25 1.55 9.19 17.49
N LEU A 26 1.34 10.16 16.58
CA LEU A 26 0.02 10.43 16.00
C LEU A 26 -0.53 9.21 15.25
N ILE A 27 0.30 8.56 14.43
CA ILE A 27 -0.16 7.48 13.57
C ILE A 27 0.02 6.08 14.20
N GLY A 28 0.50 6.00 15.44
CA GLY A 28 0.63 4.76 16.21
C GLY A 28 1.71 3.81 15.69
N THR A 29 2.88 4.35 15.32
CA THR A 29 4.01 3.57 14.78
C THR A 29 5.35 3.99 15.39
N ALA A 30 6.44 3.37 14.96
CA ALA A 30 7.80 3.73 15.38
C ALA A 30 8.38 4.86 14.50
N ASP A 31 9.27 5.69 15.06
CA ASP A 31 9.98 6.75 14.33
C ASP A 31 10.69 6.24 13.05
N ALA A 32 11.32 5.06 13.14
CA ALA A 32 11.95 4.40 11.99
C ALA A 32 10.93 3.99 10.90
N SER A 33 9.69 3.66 11.27
CA SER A 33 8.61 3.41 10.30
C SER A 33 8.19 4.68 9.58
N VAL A 34 8.17 5.82 10.29
CA VAL A 34 7.87 7.12 9.66
C VAL A 34 8.98 7.49 8.67
N GLN A 35 10.25 7.31 9.04
CA GLN A 35 11.36 7.51 8.11
C GLN A 35 11.20 6.65 6.86
N PHE A 36 10.85 5.37 7.04
CA PHE A 36 10.63 4.47 5.91
C PHE A 36 9.48 4.92 4.99
N LEU A 37 8.39 5.46 5.55
CA LEU A 37 7.29 5.99 4.77
C LEU A 37 7.71 7.22 3.96
N LEU A 38 8.54 8.10 4.52
CA LEU A 38 9.14 9.23 3.82
C LEU A 38 10.04 8.75 2.68
N ASP A 39 10.95 7.80 2.97
CA ASP A 39 11.89 7.26 1.99
C ASP A 39 11.19 6.52 0.84
N SER A 40 10.01 5.94 1.10
CA SER A 40 9.19 5.27 0.08
C SER A 40 8.42 6.21 -0.86
N GLY A 41 8.36 7.51 -0.54
CA GLY A 41 7.61 8.52 -1.30
C GLY A 41 6.09 8.52 -1.07
N TYR A 42 5.51 7.49 -0.44
CA TYR A 42 4.07 7.47 -0.14
C TYR A 42 3.64 8.51 0.92
N LEU A 43 4.57 8.91 1.79
CA LEU A 43 4.39 10.03 2.72
C LEU A 43 5.33 11.16 2.30
N PRO A 44 4.87 12.16 1.52
CA PRO A 44 5.77 13.19 0.97
C PRO A 44 6.18 14.25 2.00
N ASP A 45 5.45 14.38 3.10
CA ASP A 45 5.66 15.40 4.13
C ASP A 45 5.16 14.93 5.50
N LEU A 46 5.43 15.74 6.54
CA LEU A 46 4.90 15.54 7.89
C LEU A 46 3.80 16.57 8.22
N ASP A 47 2.91 16.83 7.26
CA ASP A 47 1.76 17.69 7.49
C ASP A 47 0.81 17.09 8.54
N ALA A 48 0.44 17.88 9.55
CA ALA A 48 -0.36 17.43 10.68
C ALA A 48 -1.76 16.97 10.26
N ILE A 49 -2.40 17.63 9.28
CA ILE A 49 -3.75 17.25 8.83
C ILE A 49 -3.68 15.89 8.14
N ARG A 50 -2.70 15.68 7.26
CA ARG A 50 -2.44 14.39 6.62
C ARG A 50 -2.26 13.28 7.65
N LEU A 51 -1.41 13.51 8.65
CA LEU A 51 -1.14 12.54 9.72
C LEU A 51 -2.38 12.25 10.57
N VAL A 52 -3.21 13.25 10.88
CA VAL A 52 -4.49 13.03 11.57
C VAL A 52 -5.45 12.21 10.73
N THR A 53 -5.56 12.48 9.42
CA THR A 53 -6.34 11.65 8.49
C THR A 53 -5.89 10.20 8.55
N MET A 54 -4.58 9.95 8.42
CA MET A 54 -4.00 8.61 8.50
C MET A 54 -4.25 7.93 9.87
N ALA A 55 -4.19 8.70 10.96
CA ALA A 55 -4.42 8.19 12.31
C ALA A 55 -5.86 7.72 12.52
N ASN A 56 -6.82 8.27 11.76
CA ASN A 56 -8.24 7.92 11.82
C ASN A 56 -8.62 6.77 10.88
N TYR A 57 -7.69 6.24 10.10
CA TYR A 57 -7.98 5.09 9.25
C TYR A 57 -8.39 3.87 10.09
N PRO A 58 -9.50 3.18 9.74
CA PRO A 58 -9.93 1.97 10.42
C PRO A 58 -8.84 0.90 10.40
N LEU A 59 -8.79 0.13 11.48
CA LEU A 59 -7.94 -1.06 11.56
C LEU A 59 -8.66 -2.21 10.85
N LEU A 60 -8.03 -2.78 9.83
CA LEU A 60 -8.46 -4.07 9.29
C LEU A 60 -8.12 -5.18 10.27
N TYR A 61 -8.96 -6.22 10.27
CA TYR A 61 -8.61 -7.51 10.85
C TYR A 61 -8.33 -7.44 12.36
N SER A 62 -9.25 -6.81 13.09
CA SER A 62 -9.18 -6.69 14.56
C SER A 62 -9.50 -8.00 15.30
N ASP A 63 -10.06 -9.01 14.62
CA ASP A 63 -10.62 -10.22 15.19
C ASP A 63 -10.11 -11.54 14.56
N GLY A 64 -9.10 -11.50 13.68
CA GLY A 64 -8.64 -12.72 13.00
C GLY A 64 -7.34 -12.61 12.21
N ASN A 65 -6.92 -13.73 11.62
CA ASN A 65 -5.74 -13.84 10.78
C ASN A 65 -6.15 -13.77 9.30
N TYR A 66 -5.82 -12.68 8.61
CA TYR A 66 -6.20 -12.46 7.22
C TYR A 66 -4.98 -12.30 6.33
N PRO A 67 -5.09 -12.66 5.03
CA PRO A 67 -3.96 -12.58 4.13
C PRO A 67 -3.62 -11.11 3.83
N VAL A 68 -2.48 -10.63 4.33
CA VAL A 68 -1.96 -9.29 4.02
C VAL A 68 -0.55 -9.40 3.48
N LEU A 69 -0.28 -8.75 2.34
CA LEU A 69 1.08 -8.65 1.80
C LEU A 69 1.77 -7.41 2.40
N GLN A 70 3.08 -7.45 2.62
CA GLN A 70 3.85 -6.29 3.08
C GLN A 70 4.90 -5.90 2.04
N GLN A 71 5.06 -4.60 1.79
CA GLN A 71 6.07 -4.03 0.89
C GLN A 71 7.42 -3.83 1.57
N ALA A 72 8.49 -3.87 0.76
CA ALA A 72 9.79 -3.28 1.00
C ALA A 72 9.93 -1.96 0.24
N LEU A 73 11.06 -1.27 0.39
CA LEU A 73 11.40 -0.17 -0.51
C LEU A 73 11.63 -0.71 -1.91
N ALA A 74 11.11 -0.01 -2.93
CA ALA A 74 11.32 -0.37 -4.33
C ALA A 74 12.80 -0.45 -4.72
N THR A 75 13.64 0.44 -4.17
CA THR A 75 15.09 0.48 -4.41
C THR A 75 15.83 -0.76 -3.90
N GLU A 76 15.20 -1.57 -3.04
CA GLU A 76 15.78 -2.82 -2.53
C GLU A 76 15.45 -4.04 -3.42
N ILE A 77 14.67 -3.85 -4.50
CA ILE A 77 14.13 -4.95 -5.31
C ILE A 77 14.51 -4.78 -6.78
N ALA A 78 15.28 -5.74 -7.29
CA ALA A 78 15.58 -5.82 -8.72
C ALA A 78 14.29 -6.04 -9.55
N PRO A 79 14.14 -5.37 -10.70
CA PRO A 79 12.88 -5.33 -11.47
C PRO A 79 12.52 -6.64 -12.19
N GLU A 80 13.22 -7.75 -11.95
CA GLU A 80 13.06 -8.96 -12.75
C GLU A 80 11.87 -9.83 -12.28
N PRO A 81 10.93 -10.18 -13.17
CA PRO A 81 9.66 -10.86 -12.85
C PRO A 81 9.80 -12.33 -12.43
N HIS A 82 11.00 -12.92 -12.53
CA HIS A 82 11.24 -14.35 -12.28
C HIS A 82 12.19 -14.64 -11.10
N LEU A 83 12.61 -13.62 -10.35
CA LEU A 83 13.41 -13.84 -9.15
C LEU A 83 12.54 -14.17 -7.94
N ASN A 84 13.05 -15.05 -7.09
CA ASN A 84 12.46 -15.48 -5.83
C ASN A 84 12.21 -14.29 -4.86
N ARG A 85 11.11 -13.56 -5.01
CA ARG A 85 10.81 -12.39 -4.15
C ARG A 85 10.28 -12.82 -2.78
N THR A 86 10.77 -12.19 -1.72
CA THR A 86 10.25 -12.31 -0.34
C THR A 86 9.57 -11.02 0.15
N LYS A 87 9.54 -9.98 -0.69
CA LYS A 87 8.92 -8.67 -0.42
C LYS A 87 8.46 -8.03 -1.74
N ILE A 88 7.51 -7.08 -1.68
CA ILE A 88 7.01 -6.32 -2.84
C ILE A 88 7.70 -4.96 -2.86
N GLY A 89 8.33 -4.58 -3.97
CA GLY A 89 9.14 -3.36 -4.09
C GLY A 89 8.44 -2.30 -4.89
N GLU A 90 7.24 -1.93 -4.49
CA GLU A 90 6.51 -0.84 -5.15
C GLU A 90 6.92 0.51 -4.54
N SER A 91 6.88 1.56 -5.36
CA SER A 91 7.10 2.95 -4.95
C SER A 91 5.93 3.81 -5.44
N ALA A 92 5.69 4.92 -4.74
CA ALA A 92 4.79 5.96 -5.21
C ALA A 92 5.16 6.47 -6.63
N GLU A 93 6.43 6.37 -7.01
CA GLU A 93 6.97 6.81 -8.31
C GLU A 93 6.78 5.78 -9.44
N HIS A 94 6.41 4.54 -9.13
CA HIS A 94 6.18 3.53 -10.16
C HIS A 94 5.00 3.89 -11.08
N THR A 95 5.17 3.64 -12.37
CA THR A 95 4.06 3.57 -13.32
C THR A 95 3.09 2.47 -12.93
N ASP A 96 1.84 2.53 -13.41
CA ASP A 96 0.85 1.49 -13.10
C ASP A 96 1.31 0.11 -13.60
N ARG A 97 2.04 0.07 -14.72
CA ARG A 97 2.66 -1.16 -15.24
C ARG A 97 3.74 -1.72 -14.30
N GLU A 98 4.63 -0.87 -13.79
CA GLU A 98 5.69 -1.29 -12.86
C GLU A 98 5.10 -1.73 -11.52
N CYS A 99 4.04 -1.07 -11.05
CA CYS A 99 3.26 -1.49 -9.90
C CYS A 99 2.66 -2.88 -10.13
N VAL A 100 1.99 -3.11 -11.25
CA VAL A 100 1.44 -4.44 -11.60
C VAL A 100 2.55 -5.50 -11.62
N LEU A 101 3.68 -5.24 -12.26
CA LEU A 101 4.82 -6.18 -12.31
C LEU A 101 5.49 -6.41 -10.93
N ALA A 102 5.52 -5.41 -10.06
CA ALA A 102 5.98 -5.57 -8.68
C ALA A 102 5.05 -6.48 -7.87
N ASN A 103 3.76 -6.47 -8.20
CA ASN A 103 2.67 -7.17 -7.52
C ASN A 103 2.21 -8.46 -8.24
N GLN A 104 2.88 -8.94 -9.29
CA GLN A 104 2.57 -10.21 -9.99
C GLN A 104 3.47 -11.38 -9.52
N GLY A 105 3.89 -11.38 -8.25
CA GLY A 105 4.89 -12.31 -7.70
C GLY A 105 4.38 -13.68 -7.24
N ALA A 106 5.32 -14.58 -6.92
CA ALA A 106 5.06 -15.82 -6.20
C ALA A 106 4.96 -15.55 -4.69
N TRP A 107 3.86 -15.96 -4.07
CA TRP A 107 3.56 -15.69 -2.66
C TRP A 107 3.65 -16.97 -1.83
N THR A 108 4.15 -16.84 -0.61
CA THR A 108 4.37 -17.97 0.31
C THR A 108 3.58 -17.77 1.59
N ASN A 109 3.32 -18.85 2.32
CA ASN A 109 2.65 -18.84 3.63
C ASN A 109 1.16 -18.42 3.64
N PHE A 110 0.48 -18.48 2.49
CA PHE A 110 -0.97 -18.31 2.41
C PHE A 110 -1.67 -19.67 2.24
N ARG A 111 -2.91 -19.76 2.73
CA ARG A 111 -3.84 -20.81 2.29
C ARG A 111 -4.51 -20.31 1.01
N ASP A 112 -4.32 -21.03 -0.09
CA ASP A 112 -4.87 -20.66 -1.40
C ASP A 112 -6.39 -20.44 -1.36
N SER A 113 -7.12 -21.28 -0.62
CA SER A 113 -8.57 -21.15 -0.44
C SER A 113 -8.98 -19.78 0.11
N ASP A 114 -8.21 -19.25 1.05
CA ASP A 114 -8.55 -18.04 1.79
C ASP A 114 -8.19 -16.81 0.95
N VAL A 115 -7.12 -16.90 0.16
CA VAL A 115 -6.76 -15.88 -0.83
C VAL A 115 -7.81 -15.79 -1.93
N LEU A 116 -8.22 -16.92 -2.50
CA LEU A 116 -9.24 -16.95 -3.55
C LEU A 116 -10.61 -16.50 -3.04
N ALA A 117 -10.96 -16.86 -1.80
CA ALA A 117 -12.20 -16.40 -1.16
C ALA A 117 -12.18 -14.90 -0.88
N ALA A 118 -11.03 -14.33 -0.49
CA ALA A 118 -10.90 -12.91 -0.20
C ALA A 118 -11.08 -12.03 -1.45
N ARG A 119 -10.70 -12.53 -2.64
CA ARG A 119 -10.68 -11.84 -3.94
C ARG A 119 -9.79 -10.60 -4.00
N PHE A 120 -9.73 -9.79 -2.95
CA PHE A 120 -8.91 -8.60 -2.84
C PHE A 120 -7.84 -8.79 -1.76
N LEU A 121 -6.58 -8.61 -2.15
CA LEU A 121 -5.44 -8.69 -1.24
C LEU A 121 -4.85 -7.29 -0.99
N PRO A 122 -4.96 -6.74 0.23
CA PRO A 122 -4.28 -5.51 0.57
C PRO A 122 -2.78 -5.74 0.72
N VAL A 123 -2.03 -4.80 0.17
CA VAL A 123 -0.58 -4.71 0.24
C VAL A 123 -0.23 -3.52 1.13
N THR A 124 0.55 -3.76 2.19
CA THR A 124 0.78 -2.79 3.25
C THR A 124 2.22 -2.34 3.36
N LEU A 125 2.42 -1.08 3.72
CA LEU A 125 3.70 -0.50 4.05
C LEU A 125 3.64 0.11 5.45
N ARG A 126 4.43 -0.43 6.37
CA ARG A 126 4.48 0.00 7.78
C ARG A 126 3.08 0.19 8.40
N LYS A 127 2.20 -0.80 8.19
CA LYS A 127 0.78 -0.87 8.60
C LYS A 127 -0.23 -0.14 7.71
N PHE A 128 0.17 0.66 6.74
CA PHE A 128 -0.78 1.34 5.84
C PHE A 128 -1.00 0.53 4.58
N THR A 129 -2.24 0.32 4.15
CA THR A 129 -2.49 -0.24 2.82
C THR A 129 -2.08 0.78 1.77
N VAL A 130 -1.25 0.37 0.83
CA VAL A 130 -0.72 1.21 -0.26
C VAL A 130 -1.14 0.71 -1.63
N SER A 131 -1.45 -0.58 -1.76
CA SER A 131 -2.00 -1.17 -2.98
C SER A 131 -3.01 -2.27 -2.63
N VAL A 132 -3.93 -2.54 -3.54
CA VAL A 132 -4.90 -3.65 -3.44
C VAL A 132 -4.84 -4.43 -4.74
N LEU A 133 -4.68 -5.73 -4.64
CA LEU A 133 -4.66 -6.64 -5.78
C LEU A 133 -6.00 -7.35 -5.90
N HIS A 134 -6.51 -7.49 -7.11
CA HIS A 134 -7.64 -8.35 -7.42
C HIS A 134 -7.10 -9.69 -7.89
N VAL A 135 -7.40 -10.76 -7.13
CA VAL A 135 -6.96 -12.12 -7.40
C VAL A 135 -8.10 -12.91 -8.04
N THR A 136 -7.84 -13.45 -9.22
CA THR A 136 -8.82 -14.19 -10.03
C THR A 136 -8.56 -15.69 -10.06
N GLY A 137 -7.34 -16.12 -9.71
CA GLY A 137 -6.98 -17.53 -9.76
C GLY A 137 -5.53 -17.82 -9.39
N ILE A 138 -5.08 -19.02 -9.73
CA ILE A 138 -3.72 -19.50 -9.55
C ILE A 138 -3.14 -19.77 -10.94
N LEU A 139 -2.03 -19.13 -11.27
CA LEU A 139 -1.30 -19.32 -12.53
C LEU A 139 -0.35 -20.50 -12.46
N ALA A 140 0.34 -20.69 -11.34
CA ALA A 140 1.36 -21.72 -11.19
C ALA A 140 1.71 -22.00 -9.73
N TYR A 141 2.43 -23.10 -9.52
CA TYR A 141 3.11 -23.43 -8.28
C TYR A 141 4.62 -23.46 -8.53
N ASN A 142 5.40 -22.83 -7.65
CA ASN A 142 6.86 -22.82 -7.70
C ASN A 142 7.43 -23.28 -6.35
N GLY A 143 7.60 -24.60 -6.18
CA GLY A 143 8.01 -25.18 -4.90
C GLY A 143 6.92 -25.04 -3.84
N ASP A 144 7.23 -24.32 -2.75
CA ASP A 144 6.32 -24.01 -1.64
C ASP A 144 5.49 -22.73 -1.85
N ARG A 145 5.50 -22.20 -3.08
CA ARG A 145 4.96 -20.88 -3.42
C ARG A 145 3.83 -20.98 -4.43
N THR A 146 2.78 -20.18 -4.23
CA THR A 146 1.68 -20.03 -5.18
C THR A 146 1.83 -18.75 -5.98
N VAL A 147 1.74 -18.85 -7.30
CA VAL A 147 1.68 -17.70 -8.20
C VAL A 147 0.20 -17.42 -8.48
N TYR A 148 -0.32 -16.31 -7.97
CA TYR A 148 -1.71 -15.92 -8.21
C TYR A 148 -1.84 -15.15 -9.53
N ASP A 149 -2.96 -15.36 -10.22
CA ASP A 149 -3.41 -14.45 -11.27
C ASP A 149 -3.96 -13.20 -10.58
N ALA A 150 -3.25 -12.08 -10.75
CA ALA A 150 -3.55 -10.86 -10.01
C ALA A 150 -3.39 -9.62 -10.89
N THR A 151 -4.33 -8.69 -10.75
CA THR A 151 -4.30 -7.35 -11.34
C THR A 151 -4.36 -6.29 -10.25
N LEU A 152 -3.97 -5.06 -10.59
CA LEU A 152 -4.06 -3.93 -9.67
C LEU A 152 -5.51 -3.44 -9.57
N ALA A 153 -6.12 -3.58 -8.40
CA ALA A 153 -7.48 -3.11 -8.14
C ALA A 153 -7.49 -1.63 -7.71
N GLY A 154 -6.45 -1.20 -7.00
CA GLY A 154 -6.26 0.19 -6.60
C GLY A 154 -4.93 0.43 -5.92
N ARG A 155 -4.51 1.70 -5.87
CA ARG A 155 -3.27 2.14 -5.23
C ARG A 155 -3.39 3.53 -4.62
N VAL A 156 -2.67 3.71 -3.52
CA VAL A 156 -2.41 5.01 -2.91
C VAL A 156 -1.42 5.77 -3.79
N ARG A 157 -1.71 7.05 -4.03
CA ARG A 157 -0.73 8.00 -4.59
C ARG A 157 0.01 8.71 -3.47
N GLU A 158 -0.75 9.16 -2.47
CA GLU A 158 -0.23 9.81 -1.28
C GLU A 158 -1.04 9.38 -0.05
N LEU A 159 -0.35 8.94 1.00
CA LEU A 159 -1.01 8.63 2.27
C LEU A 159 -1.66 9.89 2.86
N GLY A 160 -2.85 9.73 3.42
CA GLY A 160 -3.66 10.83 3.97
C GLY A 160 -4.38 11.68 2.91
N ARG A 161 -4.34 11.28 1.62
CA ARG A 161 -5.04 11.93 0.48
C ARG A 161 -5.92 10.93 -0.27
N PRO A 162 -6.99 10.40 0.35
CA PRO A 162 -7.83 9.37 -0.26
C PRO A 162 -8.45 9.79 -1.61
N GLU A 163 -8.66 11.09 -1.82
CA GLU A 163 -9.14 11.68 -3.06
C GLU A 163 -8.17 11.48 -4.25
N MET A 164 -6.90 11.20 -3.99
CA MET A 164 -5.87 10.95 -5.01
C MET A 164 -5.69 9.47 -5.34
N ASN A 165 -6.34 8.58 -4.60
CA ASN A 165 -6.16 7.14 -4.81
C ASN A 165 -6.68 6.73 -6.19
N PHE A 166 -5.90 5.90 -6.88
CA PHE A 166 -6.36 5.23 -8.08
C PHE A 166 -7.19 4.02 -7.68
N ILE A 167 -8.35 3.85 -8.32
CA ILE A 167 -9.20 2.67 -8.23
C ILE A 167 -9.54 2.29 -9.67
N ASP A 168 -9.42 1.01 -9.99
CA ASP A 168 -9.66 0.50 -11.34
C ASP A 168 -11.13 0.75 -11.74
N PRO A 169 -11.41 1.57 -12.77
CA PRO A 169 -12.77 1.87 -13.21
C PRO A 169 -13.46 0.67 -13.86
N ALA A 170 -12.74 -0.39 -14.23
CA ALA A 170 -13.31 -1.60 -14.79
C ALA A 170 -13.99 -2.49 -13.73
N LEU A 171 -13.74 -2.26 -12.43
CA LEU A 171 -14.39 -2.97 -11.34
C LEU A 171 -15.86 -2.58 -11.21
N SER A 172 -16.67 -3.50 -10.65
CA SER A 172 -18.05 -3.20 -10.29
C SER A 172 -18.11 -2.08 -9.22
N PRO A 173 -19.20 -1.29 -9.12
CA PRO A 173 -19.32 -0.25 -8.10
C PRO A 173 -19.13 -0.77 -6.66
N GLU A 174 -19.59 -1.99 -6.39
CA GLU A 174 -19.41 -2.66 -5.10
C GLU A 174 -17.94 -2.98 -4.83
N ASP A 175 -17.24 -3.57 -5.80
CA ASP A 175 -15.81 -3.87 -5.68
C ASP A 175 -14.96 -2.60 -5.55
N GLN A 176 -15.32 -1.51 -6.25
CA GLN A 176 -14.65 -0.22 -6.11
C GLN A 176 -14.75 0.32 -4.68
N GLU A 177 -15.88 0.12 -3.99
CA GLU A 177 -16.06 0.56 -2.60
C GLU A 177 -15.28 -0.31 -1.62
N ILE A 178 -15.19 -1.62 -1.87
CA ILE A 178 -14.30 -2.53 -1.12
C ILE A 178 -12.86 -2.04 -1.24
N VAL A 179 -12.38 -1.79 -2.46
CA VAL A 179 -11.02 -1.30 -2.72
C VAL A 179 -10.79 0.04 -2.04
N ARG A 180 -11.74 0.97 -2.12
CA ARG A 180 -11.66 2.28 -1.46
C ARG A 180 -11.46 2.12 0.04
N THR A 181 -12.29 1.28 0.66
CA THR A 181 -12.23 0.97 2.09
C THR A 181 -10.86 0.40 2.47
N LEU A 182 -10.36 -0.57 1.70
CA LEU A 182 -9.06 -1.20 1.94
C LEU A 182 -7.91 -0.20 1.81
N LEU A 183 -7.90 0.70 0.82
CA LEU A 183 -6.86 1.71 0.65
C LEU A 183 -6.87 2.79 1.75
N THR A 184 -8.00 3.00 2.43
CA THR A 184 -8.12 3.93 3.56
C THR A 184 -8.09 3.21 4.91
N SER A 185 -7.36 2.10 5.01
CA SER A 185 -7.31 1.28 6.22
C SER A 185 -5.89 0.99 6.66
N ARG A 186 -5.76 0.43 7.87
CA ARG A 186 -4.48 0.06 8.49
C ARG A 186 -4.49 -1.40 8.91
N SER A 187 -3.38 -2.10 8.72
CA SER A 187 -3.18 -3.45 9.22
C SER A 187 -2.78 -3.45 10.70
N THR A 188 -3.34 -4.38 11.45
CA THR A 188 -2.94 -4.71 12.83
C THR A 188 -1.65 -5.55 12.90
N SER A 189 -1.15 -6.06 11.77
CA SER A 189 0.05 -6.92 11.74
C SER A 189 1.31 -6.16 12.16
N ASN A 190 2.10 -6.79 13.03
CA ASN A 190 3.40 -6.28 13.49
C ASN A 190 4.60 -7.10 12.96
N VAL A 191 4.36 -8.10 12.11
CA VAL A 191 5.43 -8.99 11.59
C VAL A 191 6.02 -8.39 10.31
N PRO A 192 7.35 -8.41 10.11
CA PRO A 192 7.97 -8.02 8.85
C PRO A 192 7.90 -9.14 7.79
N GLY A 193 7.43 -8.83 6.57
CA GLY A 193 7.36 -9.73 5.41
C GLY A 193 5.92 -9.96 4.91
N PRO A 194 5.69 -10.75 3.84
CA PRO A 194 4.34 -11.17 3.45
C PRO A 194 3.68 -11.81 4.68
N CYS A 195 2.75 -11.07 5.28
CA CYS A 195 2.07 -11.44 6.51
C CYS A 195 0.88 -12.34 6.17
N GLY A 196 1.18 -13.54 5.68
CA GLY A 196 0.27 -14.67 5.76
C GLY A 196 0.63 -15.47 6.99
N LYS A 197 -0.06 -15.28 8.12
CA LYS A 197 -0.08 -16.32 9.16
C LYS A 197 -1.50 -16.65 9.53
N LEU A 198 -2.11 -17.49 8.72
CA LEU A 198 -3.10 -18.44 9.22
C LEU A 198 -2.37 -19.50 10.01
N LYS A 199 -2.39 -19.38 11.35
CA LYS A 199 -2.07 -20.54 12.19
C LYS A 199 -3.24 -21.51 12.06
N ALA A 200 -2.97 -22.73 11.59
CA ALA A 200 -3.94 -23.81 11.67
C ALA A 200 -4.28 -24.07 13.16
N LEU A 201 -5.55 -24.37 13.43
CA LEU A 201 -6.00 -24.96 14.69
C LEU A 201 -5.21 -26.23 14.98
#